data_AF-A0A6B2M355-F1
#
_entry.id   AF-A0A6B2M355-F1
#
_cell.length_a   1.000
_cell.length_b   1.000
_cell.length_c   1.000
_cell.angle_alpha   90.00
_cell.angle_beta   90.00
_cell.angle_gamma   90.00
#
_symmetry.space_group_name_H-M   'P 1'
#
loop_
_entity.id
_entity.type
_entity.pdbx_description
1 polymer ?
#
loop_
_entity_poly.entity_id
_entity_poly.type
_entity_poly.pdbx_seq_one_letter_code
_entity_poly.pdbx_strand_id
1 'polypeptide(L)'
;MATIYGPSVRMHNLKRTILATGKPVRHGFTLIELIIVIALVALVGGLVVVNAEAIFRGLGEEPVDRILRKAVREARFQAAYLKEPVQLRFDEESVAFLLTGESGQTLKDFSTGLESSANELDVEFEQLLPEEGLNRNASPDTVEIETVTFRPDRSSTPFQVIIDQDGRPYTLRFDPFSDIVIDDSRNP
;
A
#
# COMPACT_ATOMS: atom_id res chain seq x y z
N MET A 1 19.19 -57.37 -71.47
CA MET A 1 19.44 -58.82 -71.46
C MET A 1 19.54 -59.27 -70.01
N ALA A 2 18.70 -60.24 -69.63
CA ALA A 2 18.59 -60.96 -68.34
C ALA A 2 18.13 -60.16 -67.09
N THR A 3 17.36 -60.69 -66.14
CA THR A 3 16.49 -61.88 -66.01
C THR A 3 15.67 -61.67 -64.72
N ILE A 4 14.44 -62.17 -64.75
CA ILE A 4 13.42 -62.23 -63.70
C ILE A 4 13.88 -63.02 -62.46
N TYR A 5 13.51 -62.59 -61.24
CA TYR A 5 13.24 -63.49 -60.11
C TYR A 5 12.15 -62.88 -59.19
N GLY A 6 10.99 -63.55 -59.11
CA GLY A 6 10.16 -63.57 -57.88
C GLY A 6 10.61 -64.75 -57.00
N PRO A 7 9.83 -65.23 -56.00
CA PRO A 7 8.49 -64.81 -55.57
C PRO A 7 8.31 -64.71 -54.02
N SER A 8 7.07 -64.41 -53.63
CA SER A 8 6.39 -64.86 -52.39
C SER A 8 6.70 -64.13 -51.07
N VAL A 9 5.68 -63.57 -50.43
CA VAL A 9 4.93 -64.26 -49.34
C VAL A 9 3.74 -63.39 -48.92
N ARG A 10 2.63 -64.09 -48.67
CA ARG A 10 1.29 -63.63 -48.33
C ARG A 10 1.19 -63.33 -46.82
N MET A 11 0.10 -62.65 -46.45
CA MET A 11 -0.46 -62.41 -45.10
C MET A 11 0.08 -61.15 -44.40
N HIS A 12 -0.74 -60.23 -43.86
CA HIS A 12 -1.86 -60.48 -42.97
C HIS A 12 -2.97 -59.42 -43.08
N ASN A 13 -4.21 -59.89 -42.86
CA ASN A 13 -5.39 -59.06 -42.59
C ASN A 13 -5.15 -58.12 -41.40
N LEU A 14 -5.23 -56.81 -41.63
CA LEU A 14 -5.64 -55.85 -40.61
C LEU A 14 -7.01 -55.33 -41.01
N LYS A 15 -8.05 -55.97 -40.45
CA LYS A 15 -9.41 -55.46 -40.47
C LYS A 15 -9.38 -54.04 -39.89
N ARG A 16 -9.63 -53.02 -40.72
CA ARG A 16 -9.95 -51.68 -40.23
C ARG A 16 -11.25 -51.78 -39.42
N THR A 17 -11.15 -51.59 -38.12
CA THR A 17 -12.29 -51.34 -37.23
C THR A 17 -13.03 -50.10 -37.75
N ILE A 18 -14.27 -50.29 -38.19
CA ILE A 18 -15.17 -49.22 -38.64
C ILE A 18 -15.59 -48.43 -37.40
N LEU A 19 -15.35 -47.12 -37.45
CA LEU A 19 -15.72 -46.13 -36.44
C LEU A 19 -17.23 -46.15 -36.17
N ALA A 20 -17.61 -46.46 -34.92
CA ALA A 20 -18.92 -46.07 -34.39
C ALA A 20 -18.93 -44.54 -34.22
N THR A 21 -19.44 -43.84 -35.23
CA THR A 21 -19.63 -42.38 -35.17
C THR A 21 -20.87 -42.09 -34.34
N GLY A 22 -20.72 -41.96 -33.03
CA GLY A 22 -21.75 -41.39 -32.16
C GLY A 22 -21.89 -39.89 -32.46
N LYS A 23 -23.09 -39.42 -32.81
CA LYS A 23 -23.37 -37.98 -32.93
C LYS A 23 -23.21 -37.32 -31.56
N PRO A 24 -22.42 -36.25 -31.40
CA PRO A 24 -22.40 -35.50 -30.15
C PRO A 24 -23.75 -34.79 -29.98
N VAL A 25 -24.49 -35.15 -28.93
CA VAL A 25 -25.72 -34.45 -28.55
C VAL A 25 -25.31 -33.11 -27.96
N ARG A 26 -25.62 -32.01 -28.66
CA ARG A 26 -25.46 -30.67 -28.10
C ARG A 26 -26.61 -30.41 -27.14
N HIS A 27 -26.32 -30.49 -25.84
CA HIS A 27 -27.23 -30.01 -24.81
C HIS A 27 -27.04 -28.50 -24.65
N GLY A 28 -28.14 -27.74 -24.76
CA GLY A 28 -28.18 -26.32 -24.41
C GLY A 28 -28.54 -26.15 -22.94
N PHE A 29 -28.27 -24.96 -22.41
CA PHE A 29 -28.68 -24.58 -21.06
C PHE A 29 -30.20 -24.68 -20.91
N THR A 30 -30.65 -25.24 -19.80
CA THR A 30 -32.09 -25.34 -19.51
C THR A 30 -32.64 -24.00 -19.03
N LEU A 31 -33.94 -23.78 -19.18
CA LEU A 31 -34.61 -22.55 -18.73
C LEU A 31 -34.45 -22.35 -17.22
N ILE A 32 -34.50 -23.42 -16.44
CA ILE A 32 -34.29 -23.37 -14.99
C ILE A 32 -32.85 -22.97 -14.63
N GLU A 33 -31.87 -23.43 -15.39
CA GLU A 33 -30.45 -23.12 -15.19
C GLU A 33 -30.17 -21.64 -15.45
N LEU A 34 -30.77 -21.07 -16.50
CA LEU A 34 -30.68 -19.63 -16.77
C LEU A 34 -31.29 -18.79 -15.63
N ILE A 35 -32.46 -19.20 -15.11
CA ILE A 35 -33.11 -18.48 -14.00
C ILE A 35 -32.25 -18.55 -12.73
N ILE A 36 -31.66 -19.71 -12.43
CA ILE A 36 -30.77 -19.87 -11.27
C ILE A 36 -29.52 -19.00 -11.42
N VAL A 37 -28.91 -18.96 -12.61
CA VAL A 37 -27.72 -18.12 -12.86
C VAL A 37 -28.05 -16.65 -12.69
N ILE A 38 -29.18 -16.17 -13.23
CA ILE A 38 -29.58 -14.77 -13.08
C ILE A 38 -29.87 -14.45 -11.61
N ALA A 39 -30.54 -15.34 -10.88
CA ALA A 39 -30.79 -15.17 -9.45
C ALA A 39 -29.48 -15.13 -8.64
N LEU A 40 -28.50 -15.97 -8.98
CA LEU A 40 -27.19 -15.99 -8.33
C LEU A 40 -26.41 -14.70 -8.60
N VAL A 41 -26.38 -14.23 -9.86
CA VAL A 41 -25.72 -12.97 -10.24
C VAL A 41 -26.38 -11.77 -9.55
N ALA A 42 -27.71 -11.74 -9.45
CA ALA A 42 -28.44 -10.69 -8.75
C ALA A 42 -28.15 -10.70 -7.23
N LEU A 43 -28.08 -11.89 -6.61
CA LEU A 43 -27.73 -12.03 -5.19
C LEU A 43 -26.31 -11.53 -4.91
N VAL A 44 -25.33 -12.00 -5.70
CA VAL A 44 -23.92 -11.59 -5.56
C VAL A 44 -23.77 -10.09 -5.85
N GLY A 45 -24.42 -9.60 -6.91
CA GLY A 45 -24.42 -8.18 -7.27
C GLY A 45 -25.03 -7.30 -6.18
N GLY A 46 -26.12 -7.73 -5.55
CA GLY A 46 -26.76 -7.01 -4.45
C GLY A 46 -25.85 -6.86 -3.23
N LEU A 47 -25.10 -7.91 -2.86
CA LEU A 47 -24.14 -7.86 -1.75
C LEU A 47 -22.96 -6.90 -2.01
N VAL A 48 -22.52 -6.81 -3.26
CA VAL A 48 -21.44 -5.91 -3.68
C VAL A 48 -21.89 -4.45 -3.59
N VAL A 49 -23.11 -4.12 -4.03
CA VAL A 49 -23.61 -2.72 -4.01
C VAL A 49 -23.80 -2.18 -2.60
N VAL A 50 -24.32 -2.99 -1.67
CA VAL A 50 -24.60 -2.54 -0.29
C VAL A 50 -23.32 -2.21 0.49
N ASN A 51 -22.17 -2.81 0.12
CA ASN A 51 -20.88 -2.56 0.77
C ASN A 51 -19.91 -1.73 -0.07
N ALA A 52 -20.29 -1.37 -1.30
CA ALA A 52 -19.42 -0.66 -2.23
C ALA A 52 -18.93 0.67 -1.64
N GLU A 53 -19.79 1.43 -0.98
CA GLU A 53 -19.46 2.76 -0.46
C GLU A 53 -18.39 2.73 0.65
N ALA A 54 -18.42 1.73 1.53
CA ALA A 54 -17.41 1.55 2.58
C ALA A 54 -16.06 1.09 2.00
N ILE A 55 -16.09 0.26 0.96
CA ILE A 55 -14.89 -0.20 0.24
C ILE A 55 -14.30 0.96 -0.58
N PHE A 56 -15.11 1.77 -1.25
CA PHE A 56 -14.64 2.92 -2.03
C PHE A 56 -14.04 4.02 -1.15
N ARG A 57 -14.61 4.30 0.03
CA ARG A 57 -13.97 5.18 1.04
C ARG A 57 -12.60 4.63 1.46
N GLY A 58 -12.52 3.35 1.81
CA GLY A 58 -11.26 2.70 2.22
C GLY A 58 -10.22 2.47 1.10
N LEU A 59 -10.60 2.62 -0.17
CA LEU A 59 -9.69 2.49 -1.33
C LEU A 59 -9.18 3.84 -1.86
N GLY A 60 -9.82 4.96 -1.47
CA GLY A 60 -9.52 6.29 -2.00
C GLY A 60 -8.51 7.09 -1.18
N GLU A 61 -8.51 6.92 0.14
CA GLU A 61 -7.66 7.71 1.04
C GLU A 61 -6.39 6.95 1.40
N GLU A 62 -5.25 7.59 1.17
CA GLU A 62 -3.97 7.03 1.61
C GLU A 62 -3.84 7.19 3.13
N PRO A 63 -3.49 6.12 3.88
CA PRO A 63 -3.30 6.22 5.32
C PRO A 63 -2.33 7.33 5.72
N VAL A 64 -2.65 8.09 6.77
CA VAL A 64 -1.88 9.26 7.24
C VAL A 64 -0.41 8.89 7.49
N ASP A 65 -0.14 7.71 8.05
CA ASP A 65 1.22 7.23 8.28
C ASP A 65 2.02 6.98 6.99
N ARG A 66 1.35 6.56 5.91
CA ARG A 66 1.99 6.43 4.58
C ARG A 66 2.28 7.81 3.98
N ILE A 67 1.37 8.77 4.15
CA ILE A 67 1.56 10.15 3.71
C ILE A 67 2.73 10.81 4.47
N LEU A 68 2.78 10.66 5.79
CA LEU A 68 3.91 11.10 6.62
C LEU A 68 5.23 10.48 6.14
N ARG A 69 5.29 9.17 5.91
CA ARG A 69 6.50 8.49 5.40
C ARG A 69 6.93 9.03 4.03
N LYS A 70 5.99 9.43 3.16
CA LYS A 70 6.30 10.11 1.89
C LYS A 70 6.89 11.50 2.15
N ALA A 71 6.30 12.27 3.05
CA ALA A 71 6.79 13.60 3.42
C ALA A 71 8.21 13.53 4.03
N VAL A 72 8.48 12.60 4.94
CA VAL A 72 9.82 12.36 5.52
C VAL A 72 10.85 12.01 4.44
N ARG A 73 10.50 11.10 3.52
CA ARG A 73 11.39 10.68 2.44
C ARG A 73 11.70 11.84 1.49
N GLU A 74 10.69 12.63 1.15
CA GLU A 74 10.85 13.82 0.33
C GLU A 74 11.69 14.88 1.05
N ALA A 75 11.45 15.16 2.33
CA ALA A 75 12.21 16.14 3.10
C ALA A 75 13.71 15.83 3.07
N ARG A 76 14.07 14.56 3.30
CA ARG A 76 15.47 14.07 3.17
C ARG A 76 16.02 14.27 1.76
N PHE A 77 15.22 13.97 0.74
CA PHE A 77 15.62 14.15 -0.65
C PHE A 77 15.88 15.62 -0.97
N GLN A 78 14.94 16.51 -0.61
CA GLN A 78 15.03 17.95 -0.85
C GLN A 78 16.21 18.58 -0.12
N ALA A 79 16.42 18.26 1.17
CA ALA A 79 17.56 18.76 1.92
C ALA A 79 18.90 18.38 1.27
N ALA A 80 19.02 17.13 0.82
CA ALA A 80 20.22 16.64 0.16
C ALA A 80 20.40 17.21 -1.26
N TYR A 81 19.32 17.48 -1.97
CA TYR A 81 19.31 18.02 -3.33
C TYR A 81 19.66 19.52 -3.35
N LEU A 82 18.98 20.31 -2.50
CA LEU A 82 19.16 21.75 -2.38
C LEU A 82 20.44 22.15 -1.64
N LYS A 83 21.02 21.23 -0.85
CA LYS A 83 22.16 21.49 0.04
C LYS A 83 21.85 22.48 1.17
N GLU A 84 20.58 22.56 1.55
CA GLU A 84 20.06 23.43 2.59
C GLU A 84 19.18 22.62 3.56
N PRO A 85 18.99 23.07 4.82
CA PRO A 85 18.03 22.46 5.72
C PRO A 85 16.59 22.54 5.17
N VAL A 86 15.82 21.49 5.39
CA VAL A 86 14.38 21.43 5.09
C VAL A 86 13.62 21.10 6.36
N GLN A 87 12.56 21.85 6.65
CA GLN A 87 11.71 21.63 7.81
C GLN A 87 10.40 20.96 7.38
N LEU A 88 9.98 19.97 8.15
CA LEU A 88 8.68 19.31 8.06
C LEU A 88 7.83 19.76 9.25
N ARG A 89 6.60 20.21 8.99
CA ARG A 89 5.57 20.43 10.01
C ARG A 89 4.24 19.86 9.56
N PHE A 90 3.31 19.73 10.50
CA PHE A 90 1.91 19.52 10.20
C PHE A 90 1.20 20.88 10.24
N ASP A 91 0.22 21.06 9.37
CA ASP A 91 -0.59 22.27 9.29
C ASP A 91 -2.05 21.87 9.52
N GLU A 92 -2.59 22.22 10.69
CA GLU A 92 -3.94 21.82 11.11
C GLU A 92 -5.04 22.44 10.24
N GLU A 93 -4.79 23.63 9.67
CA GLU A 93 -5.76 24.34 8.81
C GLU A 93 -5.91 23.62 7.46
N SER A 94 -4.80 23.27 6.81
CA SER A 94 -4.81 22.55 5.53
C SER A 94 -4.83 21.02 5.66
N VAL A 95 -4.76 20.50 6.89
CA VAL A 95 -4.62 19.08 7.23
C VAL A 95 -3.57 18.40 6.36
N ALA A 96 -2.37 18.98 6.36
CA ALA A 96 -1.30 18.57 5.46
C ALA A 96 0.07 18.61 6.13
N PHE A 97 0.95 17.72 5.68
CA PHE A 97 2.38 17.83 6.00
C PHE A 97 3.04 18.82 5.04
N LEU A 98 3.67 19.85 5.57
CA LEU A 98 4.30 20.91 4.81
C LEU A 98 5.82 20.82 4.92
N LEU A 99 6.49 20.86 3.76
CA LEU A 99 7.93 21.00 3.66
C LEU A 99 8.28 22.45 3.36
N THR A 100 9.14 23.04 4.17
CA THR A 100 9.64 24.40 4.00
C THR A 100 11.16 24.41 3.90
N GLY A 101 11.70 25.28 3.05
CA GLY A 101 13.15 25.50 2.94
C GLY A 101 13.65 26.47 4.00
N GLU A 102 14.97 26.71 4.03
CA GLU A 102 15.62 27.60 5.00
C GLU A 102 15.06 29.04 4.99
N SER A 103 14.62 29.54 3.83
CA SER A 103 14.01 30.88 3.73
C SER A 103 12.50 30.91 4.03
N GLY A 104 11.93 29.81 4.53
CA GLY A 104 10.50 29.70 4.88
C GLY A 104 9.57 29.49 3.69
N GLN A 105 10.11 29.31 2.49
CA GLN A 105 9.32 29.01 1.30
C GLN A 105 8.78 27.57 1.34
N THR A 106 7.52 27.38 1.00
CA THR A 106 6.93 26.04 0.85
C THR A 106 7.55 25.34 -0.36
N LEU A 107 8.18 24.19 -0.12
CA LEU A 107 8.78 23.35 -1.16
C LEU A 107 7.76 22.33 -1.69
N LYS A 108 6.94 21.77 -0.79
CA LYS A 108 5.94 20.76 -1.12
C LYS A 108 4.95 20.58 0.02
N ASP A 109 3.73 20.21 -0.30
CA ASP A 109 2.69 19.78 0.63
C ASP A 109 2.26 18.33 0.38
N PHE A 110 1.77 17.68 1.43
CA PHE A 110 1.20 16.35 1.40
C PHE A 110 -0.12 16.36 2.18
N SER A 111 -1.21 16.68 1.48
CA SER A 111 -2.56 16.64 2.05
C SER A 111 -2.96 15.22 2.46
N THR A 112 -3.63 15.10 3.60
CA THR A 112 -4.19 13.83 4.09
C THR A 112 -5.48 13.45 3.38
N GLY A 113 -6.15 14.41 2.73
CA GLY A 113 -7.48 14.26 2.16
C GLY A 113 -8.61 14.29 3.20
N LEU A 114 -8.28 14.46 4.49
CA LEU A 114 -9.26 14.63 5.57
C LEU A 114 -9.70 16.09 5.67
N GLU A 115 -10.89 16.31 6.21
CA GLU A 115 -11.43 17.65 6.44
C GLU A 115 -10.82 18.24 7.72
N SER A 116 -10.67 19.57 7.78
CA SER A 116 -10.21 20.26 8.99
C SER A 116 -11.34 20.29 10.02
N SER A 117 -11.44 19.22 10.80
CA SER A 117 -12.33 19.13 11.96
C SER A 117 -11.52 18.71 13.18
N ALA A 118 -11.70 19.42 14.30
CA ALA A 118 -10.82 19.39 15.47
C ALA A 118 -10.71 18.03 16.21
N ASN A 119 -11.34 16.97 15.70
CA ASN A 119 -11.35 15.64 16.31
C ASN A 119 -10.99 14.51 15.32
N GLU A 120 -10.68 14.83 14.06
CA GLU A 120 -10.48 13.81 13.03
C GLU A 120 -9.01 13.40 12.89
N LEU A 121 -8.10 14.36 13.09
CA LEU A 121 -6.67 14.11 13.06
C LEU A 121 -5.89 15.13 13.91
N ASP A 122 -5.13 14.63 14.87
CA ASP A 122 -4.12 15.36 15.62
C ASP A 122 -2.74 14.74 15.36
N VAL A 123 -1.72 15.58 15.17
CA VAL A 123 -0.36 15.18 14.82
C VAL A 123 0.64 16.00 15.61
N GLU A 124 1.31 15.34 16.55
CA GLU A 124 2.33 15.94 17.39
C GLU A 124 3.72 15.41 17.01
N PHE A 125 4.69 16.31 16.88
CA PHE A 125 6.09 15.96 16.68
C PHE A 125 6.85 16.11 17.99
N GLU A 126 7.64 15.10 18.32
CA GLU A 126 8.47 15.12 19.51
C GLU A 126 9.93 14.84 19.13
N GLN A 127 10.84 15.65 19.66
CA GLN A 127 12.28 15.40 19.59
C GLN A 127 12.67 14.38 20.66
N LEU A 128 13.42 13.35 20.26
CA LEU A 128 14.08 12.42 21.18
C LEU A 128 15.31 13.10 21.79
N LEU A 129 15.36 13.17 23.12
CA LEU A 129 16.53 13.62 23.84
C LEU A 129 17.59 12.51 23.94
N PRO A 130 18.88 12.85 24.08
CA PRO A 130 19.90 11.86 24.39
C PRO A 130 19.57 11.14 25.70
N GLU A 131 19.62 9.81 25.69
CA GLU A 131 19.39 9.03 26.91
C GLU A 131 20.46 9.34 27.97
N GLU A 132 20.02 9.62 29.20
CA GLU A 132 20.90 9.71 30.35
C GLU A 132 21.06 8.32 31.01
N GLY A 133 22.28 7.77 31.00
CA GLY A 133 22.62 6.53 31.73
C GLY A 133 22.60 5.26 30.87
N LEU A 134 22.36 4.10 31.51
CA LEU A 134 22.45 2.76 30.89
C LEU A 134 21.13 1.96 30.98
N ASN A 135 20.01 2.62 31.27
CA ASN A 135 18.74 1.94 31.51
C ASN A 135 18.03 1.61 30.19
N ARG A 136 18.22 0.38 29.69
CA ARG A 136 17.61 -0.11 28.44
C ARG A 136 16.08 -0.17 28.44
N ASN A 137 15.43 -0.02 29.59
CA ASN A 137 13.98 -0.18 29.73
C ASN A 137 13.25 1.14 30.04
N ALA A 138 13.94 2.28 29.99
CA ALA A 138 13.28 3.58 30.16
C ALA A 138 12.60 4.00 28.85
N SER A 139 11.41 4.60 28.96
CA SER A 139 10.86 5.36 27.85
C SER A 139 11.81 6.51 27.50
N PRO A 140 12.02 6.82 26.22
CA PRO A 140 12.89 7.92 25.84
C PRO A 140 12.30 9.23 26.37
N ASP A 141 13.17 10.12 26.86
CA ASP A 141 12.77 11.49 27.18
C ASP A 141 12.53 12.25 25.87
N THR A 142 11.38 12.91 25.78
CA THR A 142 10.94 13.66 24.61
C THR A 142 10.59 15.10 24.95
N VAL A 143 10.66 15.96 23.94
CA VAL A 143 10.17 17.34 24.00
C VAL A 143 9.40 17.64 22.72
N GLU A 144 8.20 18.21 22.86
CA GLU A 144 7.38 18.66 21.74
C GLU A 144 8.11 19.70 20.88
N ILE A 145 8.01 19.57 19.57
CA ILE A 145 8.61 20.46 18.57
C ILE A 145 7.61 20.80 17.48
N GLU A 146 7.59 22.04 17.02
CA GLU A 146 6.72 22.45 15.90
C GLU A 146 7.18 21.91 14.55
N THR A 147 8.50 21.71 14.38
CA THR A 147 9.12 21.32 13.11
C THR A 147 10.23 20.30 13.29
N VAL A 148 10.27 19.32 12.39
CA VAL A 148 11.39 18.39 12.25
C VAL A 148 12.34 18.91 11.18
N THR A 149 13.58 19.19 11.56
CA THR A 149 14.62 19.64 10.61
C THR A 149 15.37 18.46 10.00
N PHE A 150 15.47 18.44 8.67
CA PHE A 150 16.29 17.54 7.85
C PHE A 150 17.48 18.29 7.28
N ARG A 151 18.68 17.72 7.39
CA ARG A 151 19.95 18.35 7.01
C ARG A 151 20.47 17.84 5.67
N PRO A 152 21.38 18.58 5.00
CA PRO A 152 21.95 18.19 3.71
C PRO A 152 22.69 16.86 3.67
N ASP A 153 23.17 16.38 4.82
CA ASP A 153 23.81 15.07 5.01
C ASP A 153 22.80 13.92 5.14
N ARG A 154 21.50 14.22 4.94
CA ARG A 154 20.36 13.33 5.11
C ARG A 154 20.12 12.89 6.55
N SER A 155 20.74 13.53 7.55
CA SER A 155 20.31 13.37 8.95
C SER A 155 19.04 14.19 9.23
N SER A 156 18.32 13.83 10.27
CA SER A 156 17.23 14.64 10.81
C SER A 156 17.47 14.95 12.27
N THR A 157 16.65 15.85 12.82
CA THR A 157 16.39 15.87 14.26
C THR A 157 15.90 14.47 14.66
N PRO A 158 16.45 13.81 15.71
CA PRO A 158 15.89 12.56 16.20
C PRO A 158 14.47 12.80 16.70
N PHE A 159 13.50 12.06 16.17
CA PHE A 159 12.09 12.38 16.42
C PHE A 159 11.17 11.17 16.41
N GLN A 160 10.03 11.33 17.07
CA GLN A 160 8.86 10.50 16.92
C GLN A 160 7.65 11.37 16.57
N VAL A 161 6.62 10.73 16.03
CA VAL A 161 5.36 11.39 15.68
C VAL A 161 4.24 10.63 16.38
N ILE A 162 3.41 11.37 17.12
CA ILE A 162 2.19 10.86 17.71
C ILE A 162 1.06 11.28 16.78
N ILE A 163 0.29 10.30 16.32
CA ILE A 163 -0.85 10.53 15.44
C ILE A 163 -2.08 10.03 16.18
N ASP A 164 -3.00 10.94 16.50
CA ASP A 164 -4.34 10.58 16.99
C ASP A 164 -5.34 10.78 15.86
N GLN A 165 -5.86 9.67 15.35
CA GLN A 165 -6.92 9.67 14.36
C GLN A 165 -8.15 9.01 14.97
N ASP A 166 -9.27 9.74 15.01
CA ASP A 166 -10.53 9.29 15.60
C ASP A 166 -10.41 8.79 17.06
N GLY A 167 -9.56 9.42 17.88
CA GLY A 167 -9.34 9.05 19.28
C GLY A 167 -8.54 7.77 19.48
N ARG A 168 -7.70 7.40 18.50
CA ARG A 168 -6.84 6.21 18.51
C ARG A 168 -5.39 6.64 18.31
N PRO A 169 -4.72 7.10 19.39
CA PRO A 169 -3.34 7.55 19.28
C PRO A 169 -2.40 6.38 19.00
N TYR A 170 -1.44 6.62 18.12
CA TYR A 170 -0.30 5.73 17.90
C TYR A 170 0.97 6.53 17.64
N THR A 171 2.12 5.92 17.92
CA THR A 171 3.43 6.56 17.86
C THR A 171 4.29 5.88 16.82
N LEU A 172 4.94 6.69 15.97
CA LEU A 172 5.92 6.26 14.99
C LEU A 172 7.26 6.89 15.29
N ARG A 173 8.26 6.06 15.65
CA ARG A 173 9.63 6.53 15.88
C ARG A 173 10.46 6.32 14.63
N PHE A 174 11.12 7.38 14.16
CA PHE A 174 11.95 7.33 12.95
C PHE A 174 13.43 7.22 13.28
N ASP A 175 14.17 6.45 12.47
CA ASP A 175 15.63 6.49 12.49
C ASP A 175 16.13 7.85 11.98
N PRO A 176 17.02 8.56 12.70
CA PRO A 176 17.47 9.90 12.30
C PRO A 176 18.24 9.94 10.97
N PHE A 177 18.75 8.81 10.49
CA PHE A 177 19.62 8.74 9.30
C PHE A 177 18.92 8.11 8.08
N SER A 178 17.70 7.60 8.25
CA SER A 178 16.94 6.94 7.19
C SER A 178 15.44 7.25 7.28
N ASP A 179 14.67 6.75 6.34
CA ASP A 179 13.20 6.86 6.31
C ASP A 179 12.51 5.64 6.95
N ILE A 180 13.26 4.86 7.72
CA ILE A 180 12.77 3.66 8.40
C ILE A 180 12.11 4.06 9.72
N VAL A 181 10.93 3.50 9.95
CA VAL A 181 10.29 3.52 11.28
C VAL A 181 10.87 2.37 12.08
N ILE A 182 11.52 2.71 13.19
CA ILE A 182 12.19 1.78 14.09
C ILE A 182 11.29 1.27 15.20
N ASP A 183 10.18 1.95 15.45
CA ASP A 183 9.18 1.58 16.44
C ASP A 183 7.80 2.08 16.01
N ASP A 184 6.80 1.20 16.06
CA ASP A 184 5.40 1.51 15.74
C ASP A 184 4.55 0.92 16.87
N SER A 185 3.94 1.78 17.69
CA SER A 185 3.21 1.33 18.88
C SER A 185 1.98 0.46 18.57
N ARG A 186 1.53 0.42 17.31
CA ARG A 186 0.46 -0.48 16.84
C ARG A 186 0.94 -1.92 16.64
N ASN A 187 2.24 -2.14 16.53
CA ASN A 187 2.85 -3.44 16.29
C ASN A 187 4.06 -3.68 17.22
N PRO A 188 3.81 -3.89 18.52
CA PRO A 188 4.84 -4.09 19.54
C PRO A 188 5.59 -5.43 19.44
#